data_AF-A0A954ZHE1-F1
#
_entry.id   AF-A0A954ZHE1-F1
#
_cell.length_a   1.000
_cell.length_b   1.000
_cell.length_c   1.000
_cell.angle_alpha   90.00
_cell.angle_beta   90.00
_cell.angle_gamma   90.00
#
_symmetry.space_group_name_H-M   'P 1'
#
loop_
_entity.id
_entity.type
_entity.pdbx_description
1 polymer ?
#
loop_
_entity_poly.entity_id
_entity_poly.type
_entity_poly.pdbx_seq_one_letter_code
_entity_poly.pdbx_strand_id
1 'polypeptide(L)'
;MLILPQIGPFAPQWKRTKSPLRHSVRRRKLEVEHLECRRLLAGIAGDVWYDNNANGIWDEDEPQAANVLVELIAPGGSVGDPIQTDVDGHYDFPNLPLNE
;
A
#
# COMPACT_ATOMS: atom_id res chain seq x y z
N MET A 1 -80.12 43.06 -41.28
CA MET A 1 -79.46 42.94 -39.97
C MET A 1 -78.98 41.49 -39.84
N LEU A 2 -77.70 41.23 -40.13
CA LEU A 2 -77.14 39.88 -40.31
C LEU A 2 -76.30 39.47 -39.08
N ILE A 3 -76.67 38.32 -38.51
CA ILE A 3 -75.84 37.14 -38.17
C ILE A 3 -74.59 37.33 -37.28
N LEU A 4 -74.60 36.66 -36.12
CA LEU A 4 -73.42 36.32 -35.31
C LEU A 4 -72.71 35.06 -35.86
N PRO A 5 -71.39 34.92 -35.64
CA PRO A 5 -70.95 33.67 -35.03
C PRO A 5 -69.90 33.82 -33.93
N GLN A 6 -70.02 32.93 -32.94
CA GLN A 6 -69.12 32.70 -31.82
C GLN A 6 -67.78 32.12 -32.30
N ILE A 7 -66.67 32.78 -31.98
CA ILE A 7 -65.31 32.31 -32.26
C ILE A 7 -64.79 31.58 -31.02
N GLY A 8 -64.69 30.25 -31.09
CA GLY A 8 -63.96 29.44 -30.11
C GLY A 8 -62.46 29.45 -30.43
N PRO A 9 -61.56 29.47 -29.42
CA PRO A 9 -60.13 29.46 -29.70
C PRO A 9 -59.61 28.07 -30.09
N PHE A 10 -58.91 28.07 -31.22
CA PHE A 10 -58.06 27.06 -31.82
C PHE A 10 -57.03 26.52 -30.81
N ALA A 11 -57.01 25.21 -30.54
CA ALA A 11 -55.93 24.58 -29.80
C ALA A 11 -54.78 24.21 -30.76
N PRO A 12 -53.56 24.74 -30.60
CA PRO A 12 -52.44 24.38 -31.48
C PRO A 12 -51.87 23.01 -31.11
N GLN A 13 -51.86 22.11 -32.09
CA GLN A 13 -51.30 20.76 -31.99
C GLN A 13 -49.85 20.76 -32.50
N TRP A 14 -48.89 21.02 -31.61
CA TRP A 14 -47.44 20.83 -31.85
C TRP A 14 -46.74 21.13 -30.50
N LYS A 15 -45.76 20.40 -29.95
CA LYS A 15 -44.79 19.42 -30.42
C LYS A 15 -44.57 18.40 -29.29
N ARG A 16 -44.30 17.15 -29.65
CA ARG A 16 -43.57 16.21 -28.79
C ARG A 16 -42.26 16.88 -28.37
N THR A 17 -42.19 17.36 -27.14
CA THR A 17 -40.91 17.71 -26.53
C THR A 17 -40.23 16.37 -26.21
N LYS A 18 -39.15 16.05 -26.93
CA LYS A 18 -38.26 14.96 -26.49
C LYS A 18 -37.77 15.38 -25.11
N SER A 19 -38.20 14.68 -24.07
CA SER A 19 -37.67 14.85 -22.72
C SER A 19 -36.15 14.77 -22.84
N PRO A 20 -35.37 15.75 -22.35
CA PRO A 20 -33.93 15.56 -22.30
C PRO A 20 -33.70 14.33 -21.44
N LEU A 21 -32.96 13.36 -21.96
CA LEU A 21 -32.51 12.22 -21.17
C LEU A 21 -31.73 12.83 -20.00
N ARG A 22 -32.39 12.91 -18.83
CA ARG A 22 -31.73 13.15 -17.56
C ARG A 22 -30.81 11.96 -17.40
N HIS A 23 -29.57 12.11 -17.85
CA HIS A 23 -28.51 11.23 -17.39
C HIS A 23 -28.44 11.49 -15.89
N SER A 24 -29.10 10.60 -15.14
CA SER A 24 -28.84 10.45 -13.72
C SER A 24 -27.36 10.08 -13.65
N VAL A 25 -26.51 11.09 -13.51
CA VAL A 25 -25.15 10.88 -13.05
C VAL A 25 -25.34 10.40 -11.64
N ARG A 26 -25.41 9.08 -11.47
CA ARG A 26 -25.23 8.46 -10.17
C ARG A 26 -23.83 8.86 -9.75
N ARG A 27 -23.72 9.93 -8.96
CA ARG A 27 -22.51 10.19 -8.21
C ARG A 27 -22.38 8.99 -7.28
N ARG A 28 -21.64 7.97 -7.70
CA ARG A 28 -21.18 6.96 -6.75
C ARG A 28 -20.46 7.76 -5.69
N LYS A 29 -20.95 7.69 -4.46
CA LYS A 29 -20.25 8.26 -3.31
C LYS A 29 -18.86 7.63 -3.35
N LEU A 30 -17.84 8.44 -3.62
CA LEU A 30 -16.46 7.99 -3.52
C LEU A 30 -16.22 7.85 -2.03
N GLU A 31 -16.31 6.63 -1.51
CA GLU A 31 -15.75 6.34 -0.21
C GLU A 31 -14.25 6.17 -0.43
N VAL A 32 -13.50 7.18 -0.02
CA VAL A 32 -12.06 7.05 0.15
C VAL A 32 -11.90 6.12 1.33
N GLU A 33 -11.71 4.83 1.07
CA GLU A 33 -11.22 3.93 2.11
C GLU A 33 -9.82 4.40 2.47
N HIS A 34 -9.62 4.67 3.76
CA HIS A 34 -8.30 4.93 4.29
C HIS A 34 -7.52 3.64 4.08
N LEU A 35 -6.65 3.62 3.06
CA LEU A 35 -5.69 2.53 2.93
C LEU A 35 -4.92 2.54 4.24
N GLU A 36 -5.18 1.56 5.10
CA GLU A 36 -4.27 1.29 6.20
C GLU A 36 -2.89 1.25 5.55
N CYS A 37 -1.93 2.03 6.08
CA CYS A 37 -0.54 1.96 5.61
C CYS A 37 -0.24 0.47 5.51
N ARG A 38 -0.11 -0.06 4.29
CA ARG A 38 0.22 -1.47 4.10
C ARG A 38 1.48 -1.62 4.91
N ARG A 39 1.41 -2.35 6.03
CA ARG A 39 2.52 -2.48 6.97
C ARG A 39 3.63 -3.21 6.22
N LEU A 40 4.46 -2.44 5.54
CA LEU A 40 5.60 -2.92 4.78
C LEU A 40 6.66 -3.17 5.83
N LEU A 41 6.72 -4.42 6.25
CA LEU A 41 7.77 -4.88 7.13
C LEU A 41 9.05 -5.03 6.30
N ALA A 42 10.17 -4.68 6.90
CA ALA A 42 11.50 -4.90 6.36
C ALA A 42 12.12 -6.16 7.00
N GLY A 43 13.26 -6.58 6.46
CA GLY A 43 14.09 -7.62 7.07
C GLY A 43 15.56 -7.26 6.90
N ILE A 44 16.38 -7.66 7.87
CA ILE A 44 17.84 -7.56 7.81
C ILE A 44 18.39 -8.94 8.14
N ALA A 45 19.22 -9.47 7.25
CA ALA A 45 19.86 -10.77 7.42
C ALA A 45 21.31 -10.70 6.96
N GLY A 46 22.13 -11.66 7.39
CA GLY A 46 23.52 -11.78 7.00
C GLY A 46 24.20 -12.96 7.65
N ASP A 47 25.51 -13.05 7.44
CA ASP A 47 26.34 -14.17 7.89
C ASP A 47 27.53 -13.66 8.71
N VAL A 48 27.99 -14.47 9.65
CA VAL A 48 29.15 -14.19 10.51
C VAL A 48 30.17 -15.31 10.35
N TRP A 49 31.43 -14.93 10.13
CA TRP A 49 32.55 -15.85 9.95
C TRP A 49 33.78 -15.39 10.74
N TYR A 50 34.73 -16.30 10.93
CA TYR A 50 36.03 -15.97 11.54
C TYR A 50 37.03 -15.57 10.46
N ASP A 51 37.34 -14.27 10.39
CA ASP A 51 38.39 -13.70 9.54
C ASP A 51 39.78 -14.08 10.10
N ASN A 52 40.31 -15.21 9.64
CA ASN A 52 41.55 -15.80 10.17
C ASN A 52 42.79 -15.16 9.57
N ASN A 53 42.66 -14.55 8.39
CA ASN A 53 43.77 -13.92 7.68
C ASN A 53 43.77 -12.38 7.76
N ALA A 54 42.76 -11.80 8.43
CA ALA A 54 42.56 -10.38 8.70
C ALA A 54 42.40 -9.51 7.43
N ASN A 55 41.73 -10.04 6.41
CA ASN A 55 41.56 -9.34 5.12
C ASN A 55 40.14 -8.73 4.93
N GLY A 56 39.18 -9.04 5.81
CA GLY A 56 37.80 -8.56 5.72
C GLY A 56 36.97 -9.14 4.56
N ILE A 57 37.43 -10.22 3.94
CA ILE A 57 36.76 -10.97 2.88
C ILE A 57 36.51 -12.37 3.42
N TRP A 58 35.33 -12.94 3.16
CA TRP A 58 35.07 -14.32 3.52
C TRP A 58 35.70 -15.26 2.49
N ASP A 59 36.80 -15.91 2.87
CA ASP A 59 37.49 -16.90 2.05
C ASP A 59 36.98 -18.34 2.30
N GLU A 60 37.21 -19.27 1.36
CA GLU A 60 36.72 -20.66 1.42
C GLU A 60 37.21 -21.44 2.65
N ASP A 61 38.41 -21.12 3.15
CA ASP A 61 39.03 -21.77 4.30
C ASP A 61 38.60 -21.15 5.66
N GLU A 62 37.72 -20.14 5.64
CA GLU A 62 37.29 -19.44 6.85
C GLU A 62 35.96 -19.97 7.39
N PRO A 63 35.95 -20.45 8.65
CA PRO A 63 34.78 -21.10 9.21
C PRO A 63 33.68 -20.10 9.58
N GLN A 64 32.44 -20.54 9.44
CA GLN A 64 31.26 -19.86 9.94
C GLN A 64 31.28 -19.77 11.47
N ALA A 65 30.70 -18.69 12.01
CA ALA A 65 30.68 -18.42 13.44
C ALA A 65 29.28 -18.65 14.02
N ALA A 66 29.07 -19.83 14.61
CA ALA A 66 27.81 -20.21 15.25
C ALA A 66 27.66 -19.66 16.68
N ASN A 67 26.41 -19.45 17.10
CA ASN A 67 26.04 -18.97 18.45
C ASN A 67 26.56 -17.57 18.81
N VAL A 68 26.87 -16.74 17.82
CA VAL A 68 27.25 -15.34 18.03
C VAL A 68 26.00 -14.53 18.30
N LEU A 69 25.97 -13.79 19.41
CA LEU A 69 24.86 -12.90 19.74
C LEU A 69 24.92 -11.64 18.85
N VAL A 70 23.86 -11.41 18.09
CA VAL A 70 23.66 -10.25 17.22
C VAL A 70 22.55 -9.39 17.80
N GLU A 71 22.82 -8.11 17.99
CA GLU A 71 21.86 -7.10 18.45
C GLU A 71 21.67 -6.05 17.37
N LEU A 72 20.41 -5.80 16.99
CA LEU A 72 20.06 -4.75 16.05
C LEU A 72 19.68 -3.48 16.81
N ILE A 73 20.37 -2.38 16.54
CA ILE A 73 20.19 -1.10 17.24
C ILE A 73 19.95 0.02 16.23
N ALA A 74 18.92 0.84 16.46
CA ALA A 74 18.60 2.04 15.72
C ALA A 74 18.84 3.30 16.59
N PRO A 75 18.77 4.52 16.03
CA PRO A 75 18.97 5.75 16.81
C PRO A 75 18.04 5.91 18.03
N GLY A 76 16.90 5.22 18.06
CA GLY A 76 15.95 5.20 19.19
C GLY A 76 16.15 4.05 20.21
N GLY A 77 17.12 3.16 20.00
CA GLY A 77 17.36 1.98 20.82
C GLY A 77 17.30 0.67 20.04
N SER A 78 17.29 -0.46 20.76
CA SER A 78 17.24 -1.80 20.17
C SER A 78 15.97 -2.03 19.34
N VAL A 79 16.11 -2.66 18.19
CA VAL A 79 15.03 -2.98 17.26
C VAL A 79 14.90 -4.49 17.16
N GLY A 80 13.88 -5.04 17.80
CA GLY A 80 13.69 -6.48 17.89
C GLY A 80 14.48 -7.12 19.05
N ASP A 81 14.30 -8.42 19.20
CA ASP A 81 15.01 -9.21 20.20
C ASP A 81 16.39 -9.65 19.68
N PRO A 82 17.43 -9.73 20.53
CA PRO A 82 18.72 -10.29 20.12
C PRO A 82 18.59 -11.71 19.57
N ILE A 83 19.38 -12.03 18.55
CA ILE A 83 19.38 -13.34 17.87
C ILE A 83 20.78 -13.95 17.94
N GLN A 84 20.87 -15.27 18.10
CA GLN A 84 22.13 -15.98 17.94
C GLN A 84 22.25 -16.54 16.53
N THR A 85 23.43 -16.43 15.93
CA THR A 85 23.71 -17.06 14.63
C THR A 85 23.53 -18.57 14.71
N ASP A 86 23.04 -19.16 13.62
CA ASP A 86 22.86 -20.60 13.53
C ASP A 86 24.19 -21.35 13.26
N VAL A 87 24.11 -22.64 12.97
CA VAL A 87 25.28 -23.49 12.72
C VAL A 87 26.09 -23.04 11.49
N ASP A 88 25.44 -22.38 10.53
CA ASP A 88 26.04 -21.86 9.32
C ASP A 88 26.45 -20.38 9.48
N GLY A 89 26.39 -19.84 10.71
CA GLY A 89 26.76 -18.46 11.00
C GLY A 89 25.71 -17.44 10.54
N HIS A 90 24.53 -17.89 10.10
CA HIS A 90 23.50 -17.03 9.56
C HIS A 90 22.65 -16.39 10.67
N TYR A 91 22.23 -15.15 10.47
CA TYR A 91 21.21 -14.48 11.28
C TYR A 91 20.16 -13.80 10.40
N ASP A 92 18.92 -13.74 10.89
CA ASP A 92 17.80 -13.08 10.23
C ASP A 92 16.91 -12.36 11.25
N PHE A 93 16.72 -11.06 11.06
CA PHE A 93 15.71 -10.26 11.72
C PHE A 93 14.56 -9.99 10.73
N PRO A 94 13.57 -10.90 10.64
CA PRO A 94 12.42 -10.68 9.79
C PRO A 94 11.45 -9.71 10.46
N ASN A 95 10.54 -9.15 9.67
CA ASN A 95 9.37 -8.43 10.17
C ASN A 95 9.68 -7.15 10.96
N LEU A 96 10.77 -6.47 10.62
CA LEU A 96 11.14 -5.20 11.22
C LEU A 96 10.12 -4.11 10.83
N PRO A 97 9.65 -3.30 11.79
CA PRO A 97 8.82 -2.15 11.46
C PRO A 97 9.63 -1.17 10.61
N LEU A 98 9.02 -0.62 9.56
CA LEU A 98 9.59 0.53 8.89
C LEU A 98 9.62 1.68 9.90
N ASN A 99 10.82 2.15 10.18
CA ASN A 99 11.10 3.26 11.06
C ASN A 99 10.60 4.56 10.40
N GLU A 100 9.50 5.12 10.90
CA GLU A 100 9.01 6.47 10.58
C GLU A 100 9.73 7.55 11.41
#